data_AF-A0A8I2ZEM4-F1
#
_entry.id   AF-A0A8I2ZEM4-F1
#
_cell.length_a   1.000
_cell.length_b   1.000
_cell.length_c   1.000
_cell.angle_alpha   90.00
_cell.angle_beta   90.00
_cell.angle_gamma   90.00
#
_symmetry.space_group_name_H-M   'P 1'
#
loop_
_entity.id
_entity.type
_entity.pdbx_description
1 polymer ?
#
loop_
_entity_poly.entity_id
_entity_poly.type
_entity_poly.pdbx_seq_one_letter_code
_entity_poly.pdbx_strand_id
1 'polypeptide(L)'
;MKLSWITLVAAQLSAVSALPTSIDRGSALVSRGGRAADAGEAGAGAEIGASEPAVGGGAGGKAGGEAGEENKANEVEQQAQFDTPIAVGGNNIKTDTLYPPGVNGVFEVELQGPVGRTLTVTENKSPAAPPAGFIAVEPVSWIISLAEGTDGLTLQKVDYILNANNTLDISKGQAARLCTETN
;
A
#
# COMPACT_ATOMS: atom_id res chain seq x y z
N MET A 1 40.00 -32.56 30.08
CA MET A 1 39.89 -31.25 30.77
C MET A 1 38.49 -31.14 31.37
N LYS A 2 38.38 -30.68 32.61
CA LYS A 2 37.14 -30.68 33.42
C LYS A 2 36.39 -29.34 33.31
N LEU A 3 35.06 -29.43 33.46
CA LEU A 3 34.08 -28.46 33.96
C LEU A 3 33.68 -27.25 33.08
N SER A 4 32.46 -27.39 32.52
CA SER A 4 31.28 -26.47 32.51
C SER A 4 31.41 -25.11 33.21
N TRP A 5 30.70 -24.08 32.72
CA TRP A 5 29.62 -23.37 33.44
C TRP A 5 28.76 -22.48 32.52
N ILE A 6 27.44 -22.62 32.68
CA ILE A 6 26.35 -21.80 32.12
C ILE A 6 26.10 -20.64 33.09
N THR A 7 25.94 -19.43 32.58
CA THR A 7 25.25 -18.35 33.31
C THR A 7 24.29 -17.62 32.38
N LEU A 8 23.00 -17.87 32.62
CA LEU A 8 21.85 -17.10 32.18
C LEU A 8 21.73 -15.87 33.10
N VAL A 9 21.60 -14.67 32.55
CA VAL A 9 21.17 -13.49 33.33
C VAL A 9 19.89 -12.95 32.71
N ALA A 10 18.77 -13.28 33.35
CA ALA A 10 17.51 -12.57 33.26
C ALA A 10 17.42 -11.62 34.45
N ALA A 11 16.99 -10.38 34.23
CA ALA A 11 16.55 -9.48 35.29
C ALA A 11 15.32 -8.68 34.84
N GLN A 12 14.29 -8.82 35.66
CA GLN A 12 12.93 -8.27 35.65
C GLN A 12 12.91 -6.73 35.85
N LEU A 13 12.04 -5.95 35.19
CA LEU A 13 10.60 -5.68 35.44
C LEU A 13 10.35 -4.63 36.54
N SER A 14 9.72 -3.48 36.19
CA SER A 14 8.50 -2.92 36.82
C SER A 14 8.19 -1.48 36.38
N ALA A 15 6.88 -1.23 36.25
CA ALA A 15 6.20 -0.02 35.77
C ALA A 15 5.98 1.05 36.86
N VAL A 16 5.50 2.25 36.49
CA VAL A 16 4.21 2.86 36.96
C VAL A 16 4.06 4.32 36.46
N SER A 17 2.78 4.63 36.26
CA SER A 17 1.99 5.76 35.73
C SER A 17 2.26 7.20 36.22
N ALA A 18 1.98 8.20 35.37
CA ALA A 18 1.14 9.38 35.69
C ALA A 18 0.81 10.27 34.45
N LEU A 19 -0.48 10.48 34.18
CA LEU A 19 -1.09 11.72 33.65
C LEU A 19 -1.80 12.41 34.85
N PRO A 20 -2.37 13.64 34.78
CA PRO A 20 -2.41 14.68 33.72
C PRO A 20 -2.05 16.10 34.22
N THR A 21 -2.01 17.11 33.34
CA THR A 21 -2.57 18.46 33.66
C THR A 21 -2.83 19.24 32.38
N SER A 22 -4.10 19.64 32.21
CA SER A 22 -4.55 20.63 31.23
C SER A 22 -4.00 22.02 31.57
N ILE A 23 -3.62 22.78 30.55
CA ILE A 23 -3.55 24.25 30.62
C ILE A 23 -4.56 24.79 29.61
N ASP A 24 -5.64 25.32 30.16
CA ASP A 24 -6.53 26.26 29.49
C ASP A 24 -6.13 27.68 29.91
N ARG A 25 -5.90 28.57 28.94
CA ARG A 25 -5.99 30.01 29.15
C ARG A 25 -6.23 30.76 27.83
N GLY A 26 -7.50 31.00 27.53
CA GLY A 26 -7.96 32.39 27.42
C GLY A 26 -8.36 32.95 26.05
N SER A 27 -9.67 32.87 25.80
CA SER A 27 -10.55 34.00 25.46
C SER A 27 -10.48 34.64 24.05
N ALA A 28 -11.44 34.26 23.20
CA ALA A 28 -12.29 35.21 22.50
C ALA A 28 -13.67 34.60 22.24
N LEU A 29 -14.62 34.95 23.12
CA LEU A 29 -16.05 34.81 22.93
C LEU A 29 -16.54 35.81 21.86
N VAL A 30 -17.25 35.35 20.83
CA VAL A 30 -18.53 35.96 20.43
C VAL A 30 -19.50 34.85 20.04
N SER A 31 -20.57 34.78 20.82
CA SER A 31 -21.76 33.94 20.65
C SER A 31 -22.87 34.72 19.94
N ARG A 32 -23.66 34.03 19.12
CA ARG A 32 -25.11 34.19 18.88
C ARG A 32 -25.49 33.14 17.82
N GLY A 33 -25.98 31.96 18.18
CA GLY A 33 -27.30 31.65 18.73
C GLY A 33 -28.09 30.93 17.63
N GLY A 34 -28.84 29.85 17.81
CA GLY A 34 -29.26 29.03 18.93
C GLY A 34 -30.55 28.33 18.46
N ARG A 35 -30.67 27.01 18.59
CA ARG A 35 -31.95 26.33 18.92
C ARG A 35 -31.71 24.86 19.24
N ALA A 36 -32.37 24.43 20.30
CA ALA A 36 -32.33 23.12 20.94
C ALA A 36 -33.28 22.08 20.30
N ALA A 37 -32.94 20.80 20.49
CA ALA A 37 -33.80 19.65 20.84
C ALA A 37 -32.87 18.42 20.87
N ASP A 38 -32.49 17.88 22.04
CA ASP A 38 -33.22 16.94 22.92
C ASP A 38 -33.25 15.48 22.43
N ALA A 39 -33.08 14.60 23.44
CA ALA A 39 -33.35 13.17 23.53
C ALA A 39 -32.27 12.15 23.11
N GLY A 40 -31.85 11.36 24.11
CA GLY A 40 -31.59 9.93 23.90
C GLY A 40 -30.40 9.34 24.66
N GLU A 41 -30.54 9.10 25.96
CA GLU A 41 -29.62 8.25 26.74
C GLU A 41 -30.12 6.80 26.79
N ALA A 42 -29.24 5.85 26.44
CA ALA A 42 -29.11 4.47 26.92
C ALA A 42 -27.97 3.85 26.09
N GLY A 43 -27.01 3.08 26.59
CA GLY A 43 -26.90 2.26 27.78
C GLY A 43 -26.03 1.06 27.37
N ALA A 44 -25.08 0.70 28.22
CA ALA A 44 -23.88 -0.12 27.97
C ALA A 44 -24.07 -1.61 27.59
N GLY A 45 -22.95 -2.22 27.16
CA GLY A 45 -22.60 -3.65 27.37
C GLY A 45 -22.33 -4.42 26.08
N ALA A 46 -21.06 -4.68 25.71
CA ALA A 46 -20.28 -5.91 26.02
C ALA A 46 -20.70 -7.11 25.12
N GLU A 47 -19.87 -7.98 24.55
CA GLU A 47 -18.43 -8.20 24.47
C GLU A 47 -18.20 -9.44 23.56
N ILE A 48 -17.02 -9.51 22.92
CA ILE A 48 -16.24 -10.67 22.40
C ILE A 48 -16.97 -11.84 21.71
N GLY A 49 -16.62 -12.09 20.44
CA GLY A 49 -16.83 -13.36 19.75
C GLY A 49 -15.80 -13.55 18.65
N ALA A 50 -14.77 -14.36 18.94
CA ALA A 50 -13.79 -14.83 17.97
C ALA A 50 -14.47 -15.72 16.91
N SER A 51 -14.11 -15.51 15.65
CA SER A 51 -14.34 -16.49 14.59
C SER A 51 -13.30 -16.29 13.49
N GLU A 52 -12.26 -17.12 13.50
CA GLU A 52 -11.70 -17.60 12.23
C GLU A 52 -12.80 -18.43 11.52
N PRO A 53 -12.83 -18.40 10.18
CA PRO A 53 -12.31 -19.59 9.53
C PRO A 53 -11.60 -19.36 8.19
N ALA A 54 -10.91 -20.44 7.80
CA ALA A 54 -10.77 -20.97 6.46
C ALA A 54 -9.63 -20.43 5.57
N VAL A 55 -8.57 -21.24 5.59
CA VAL A 55 -7.85 -21.68 4.39
C VAL A 55 -8.82 -21.90 3.20
N GLY A 56 -8.51 -21.26 2.07
CA GLY A 56 -9.26 -21.39 0.84
C GLY A 56 -8.32 -21.21 -0.35
N GLY A 57 -7.76 -22.31 -0.82
CA GLY A 57 -7.15 -22.36 -2.15
C GLY A 57 -8.22 -22.27 -3.22
N GLY A 58 -7.93 -21.54 -4.29
CA GLY A 58 -8.74 -21.46 -5.50
C GLY A 58 -8.08 -20.44 -6.43
N ALA A 59 -7.22 -20.90 -7.33
CA ALA A 59 -7.56 -21.33 -8.69
C ALA A 59 -7.47 -20.14 -9.66
N GLY A 60 -6.51 -20.26 -10.56
CA GLY A 60 -6.10 -19.21 -11.49
C GLY A 60 -7.20 -18.73 -12.43
N GLY A 61 -7.08 -17.45 -12.78
CA GLY A 61 -7.60 -16.91 -14.02
C GLY A 61 -6.44 -16.80 -15.02
N LYS A 62 -6.52 -17.56 -16.11
CA LYS A 62 -5.64 -17.44 -17.26
C LYS A 62 -6.48 -16.97 -18.45
N ALA A 63 -5.87 -16.09 -19.26
CA ALA A 63 -6.32 -15.48 -20.53
C ALA A 63 -7.17 -14.20 -20.40
N GLY A 64 -6.82 -13.09 -21.06
CA GLY A 64 -5.71 -12.84 -21.99
C GLY A 64 -5.82 -11.46 -22.64
N GLY A 65 -4.70 -11.01 -23.22
CA GLY A 65 -4.59 -9.81 -24.04
C GLY A 65 -3.11 -9.46 -24.25
N GLU A 66 -2.51 -10.01 -25.30
CA GLU A 66 -1.09 -9.87 -25.67
C GLU A 66 -0.68 -8.40 -25.89
N ALA A 67 0.27 -7.92 -25.10
CA ALA A 67 1.15 -6.82 -25.47
C ALA A 67 2.56 -7.15 -24.95
N GLY A 68 3.34 -7.82 -25.79
CA GLY A 68 4.72 -8.24 -25.50
C GLY A 68 4.78 -9.57 -24.76
N GLU A 69 4.81 -10.70 -25.47
CA GLU A 69 5.30 -11.94 -24.87
C GLU A 69 6.81 -11.79 -24.60
N GLU A 70 7.12 -11.22 -23.43
CA GLU A 70 8.44 -11.32 -22.85
C GLU A 70 8.66 -12.80 -22.49
N ASN A 71 9.86 -13.31 -22.73
CA ASN A 71 10.17 -14.72 -22.51
C ASN A 71 10.05 -15.05 -21.01
N LYS A 72 8.92 -15.63 -20.60
CA LYS A 72 8.58 -16.01 -19.21
C LYS A 72 9.53 -17.01 -18.55
N ALA A 73 10.56 -17.49 -19.25
CA ALA A 73 11.49 -18.48 -18.73
C ALA A 73 12.35 -17.98 -17.55
N ASN A 74 12.28 -16.70 -17.18
CA ASN A 74 12.99 -16.15 -16.01
C ASN A 74 12.22 -14.99 -15.33
N GLU A 75 10.93 -15.19 -15.11
CA GLU A 75 10.00 -14.22 -14.51
C GLU A 75 9.30 -14.83 -13.30
N VAL A 76 9.06 -14.01 -12.28
CA VAL A 76 8.24 -14.33 -11.11
C VAL A 76 7.06 -13.38 -11.09
N GLU A 77 5.86 -13.91 -11.25
CA GLU A 77 4.61 -13.18 -11.02
C GLU A 77 4.16 -13.39 -9.57
N GLN A 78 3.83 -12.32 -8.86
CA GLN A 78 3.37 -12.40 -7.47
C GLN A 78 2.28 -11.40 -7.15
N GLN A 79 1.48 -11.72 -6.13
CA GLN A 79 0.43 -10.85 -5.59
C GLN A 79 0.94 -10.15 -4.33
N ALA A 80 0.65 -8.86 -4.21
CA ALA A 80 0.98 -8.04 -3.05
C ALA A 80 -0.27 -7.41 -2.42
N GLN A 81 -0.08 -6.74 -1.28
CA GLN A 81 -1.06 -5.85 -0.67
C GLN A 81 -0.44 -4.46 -0.53
N PHE A 82 -1.27 -3.41 -0.57
CA PHE A 82 -0.80 -2.07 -0.29
C PHE A 82 -0.27 -1.96 1.15
N ASP A 83 0.65 -1.03 1.38
CA ASP A 83 1.28 -0.72 2.68
C ASP A 83 2.02 -1.90 3.34
N THR A 84 2.25 -2.97 2.59
CA THR A 84 2.96 -4.17 3.06
C THR A 84 4.28 -4.34 2.30
N PRO A 85 5.43 -4.35 3.00
CA PRO A 85 6.72 -4.63 2.37
C PRO A 85 6.79 -6.04 1.77
N ILE A 86 7.32 -6.17 0.56
CA ILE A 86 7.50 -7.45 -0.14
C ILE A 86 8.88 -7.51 -0.82
N ALA A 87 9.49 -8.69 -0.84
CA ALA A 87 10.75 -8.91 -1.54
C ALA A 87 10.52 -9.06 -3.06
N VAL A 88 11.40 -8.47 -3.87
CA VAL A 88 11.32 -8.47 -5.35
C VAL A 88 12.72 -8.57 -5.97
N GLY A 89 12.79 -9.14 -7.18
CA GLY A 89 14.00 -9.15 -8.00
C GLY A 89 15.17 -9.96 -7.44
N GLY A 90 16.39 -9.57 -7.82
CA GLY A 90 17.63 -10.28 -7.50
C GLY A 90 17.99 -11.34 -8.54
N ASN A 91 19.29 -11.61 -8.69
CA ASN A 91 19.82 -12.56 -9.68
C ASN A 91 19.37 -12.25 -11.14
N ASN A 92 19.01 -11.01 -11.43
CA ASN A 92 18.42 -10.58 -12.70
C ASN A 92 17.14 -11.33 -13.09
N ILE A 93 16.38 -11.82 -12.12
CA ILE A 93 15.03 -12.37 -12.34
C ILE A 93 14.06 -11.19 -12.42
N LYS A 94 13.19 -11.17 -13.44
CA LYS A 94 12.12 -10.16 -13.52
C LYS A 94 11.04 -10.53 -12.51
N THR A 95 10.58 -9.57 -11.72
CA THR A 95 9.48 -9.79 -10.77
C THR A 95 8.34 -8.83 -11.06
N ASP A 96 7.18 -9.38 -11.38
CA ASP A 96 5.97 -8.67 -11.74
C ASP A 96 5.05 -8.74 -10.51
N THR A 97 4.84 -7.59 -9.86
CA THR A 97 4.12 -7.52 -8.59
C THR A 97 2.77 -6.84 -8.79
N LEU A 98 1.72 -7.65 -8.74
CA LEU A 98 0.34 -7.21 -8.95
C LEU A 98 -0.30 -6.83 -7.61
N TYR A 99 -1.05 -5.73 -7.63
CA TYR A 99 -1.80 -5.23 -6.48
C TYR A 99 -3.31 -5.49 -6.63
N PRO A 100 -4.09 -5.42 -5.54
CA PRO A 100 -5.54 -5.56 -5.63
C PRO A 100 -6.15 -4.62 -6.68
N PRO A 101 -7.11 -5.07 -7.49
CA PRO A 101 -7.75 -4.23 -8.50
C PRO A 101 -8.40 -2.99 -7.89
N GLY A 102 -8.19 -1.83 -8.54
CA GLY A 102 -8.88 -0.57 -8.29
C GLY A 102 -10.23 -0.50 -9.01
N VAL A 103 -10.76 0.71 -9.17
CA VAL A 103 -12.04 0.94 -9.85
C VAL A 103 -11.94 0.52 -11.31
N ASN A 104 -10.81 0.83 -11.95
CA ASN A 104 -10.63 0.70 -13.37
C ASN A 104 -9.64 -0.39 -13.78
N GLY A 105 -8.69 -0.78 -12.93
CA GLY A 105 -7.66 -1.73 -13.31
C GLY A 105 -6.78 -2.22 -12.18
N VAL A 106 -5.83 -3.07 -12.55
CA VAL A 106 -4.79 -3.61 -11.69
C VAL A 106 -3.53 -2.78 -11.88
N PHE A 107 -2.97 -2.34 -10.76
CA PHE A 107 -1.66 -1.69 -10.70
C PHE A 107 -0.56 -2.75 -10.56
N GLU A 108 0.48 -2.62 -11.36
CA GLU A 108 1.62 -3.55 -11.38
C GLU A 108 2.94 -2.78 -11.34
N VAL A 109 3.90 -3.34 -10.59
CA VAL A 109 5.29 -2.87 -10.58
C VAL A 109 6.19 -4.01 -11.03
N GLU A 110 6.93 -3.80 -12.11
CA GLU A 110 7.92 -4.74 -12.61
C GLU A 110 9.34 -4.26 -12.27
N LEU A 111 10.14 -5.15 -11.69
CA LEU A 111 11.52 -4.86 -11.31
C LEU A 111 12.46 -5.99 -11.74
N GLN A 112 13.64 -5.60 -12.21
CA GLN A 112 14.74 -6.53 -12.47
C GLN A 112 16.06 -5.89 -12.07
N GLY A 113 16.92 -6.69 -11.43
CA GLY A 113 18.29 -6.29 -11.13
C GLY A 113 19.09 -7.42 -10.49
N PRO A 114 20.41 -7.23 -10.34
CA PRO A 114 21.30 -8.25 -9.80
C PRO A 114 21.11 -8.45 -8.29
N VAL A 115 20.66 -7.41 -7.58
CA VAL A 115 20.40 -7.41 -6.14
C VAL A 115 18.91 -7.25 -5.90
N GLY A 116 18.33 -8.06 -5.00
CA GLY A 116 16.93 -7.97 -4.62
C GLY A 116 16.59 -6.65 -3.91
N ARG A 117 15.30 -6.32 -3.87
CA ARG A 117 14.76 -5.14 -3.18
C ARG A 117 13.61 -5.49 -2.26
N THR A 118 13.32 -4.56 -1.36
CA THR A 118 12.10 -4.50 -0.58
C THR A 118 11.21 -3.42 -1.15
N LEU A 119 10.14 -3.83 -1.83
CA LEU A 119 9.12 -2.98 -2.42
C LEU A 119 8.02 -2.71 -1.39
N THR A 120 7.59 -1.46 -1.28
CA THR A 120 6.35 -1.07 -0.61
C THR A 120 5.60 -0.10 -1.51
N VAL A 121 4.32 -0.35 -1.73
CA VAL A 121 3.44 0.57 -2.45
C VAL A 121 2.35 1.04 -1.52
N THR A 122 2.26 2.36 -1.36
CA THR A 122 1.22 3.01 -0.55
C THR A 122 0.19 3.65 -1.46
N GLU A 123 -1.09 3.44 -1.13
CA GLU A 123 -2.21 4.07 -1.82
C GLU A 123 -2.51 5.45 -1.22
N ASN A 124 -2.27 6.51 -1.99
CA ASN A 124 -2.75 7.83 -1.66
C ASN A 124 -4.19 8.02 -2.15
N LYS A 125 -5.12 7.96 -1.20
CA LYS A 125 -6.58 8.08 -1.41
C LYS A 125 -7.08 9.51 -1.65
N SER A 126 -6.19 10.50 -1.57
CA SER A 126 -6.50 11.90 -1.87
C SER A 126 -5.43 12.48 -2.80
N PRO A 127 -5.37 12.03 -4.06
CA PRO A 127 -4.46 12.60 -5.04
C PRO A 127 -4.83 14.06 -5.35
N ALA A 128 -3.84 14.82 -5.82
CA ALA A 128 -4.11 16.13 -6.39
C ALA A 128 -5.05 16.00 -7.60
N ALA A 129 -5.85 17.05 -7.86
CA ALA A 129 -6.71 17.06 -9.03
C ALA A 129 -5.90 16.90 -10.33
N PRO A 130 -6.42 16.16 -11.33
CA PRO A 130 -5.73 16.02 -12.61
C PRO A 130 -5.60 17.39 -13.29
N PRO A 131 -4.55 17.60 -14.13
CA PRO A 131 -4.42 18.82 -14.92
C PRO A 131 -5.67 19.10 -15.77
N ALA A 132 -5.93 20.37 -16.06
CA ALA A 132 -7.06 20.75 -16.89
C ALA A 132 -7.04 20.03 -18.25
N GLY A 133 -8.17 19.42 -18.63
CA GLY A 133 -8.29 18.61 -19.86
C GLY A 133 -7.94 17.14 -19.69
N PHE A 134 -7.47 16.71 -18.51
CA PHE A 134 -7.20 15.31 -18.19
C PHE A 134 -8.20 14.78 -17.15
N ILE A 135 -8.44 13.48 -17.20
CA ILE A 135 -9.10 12.72 -16.14
C ILE A 135 -8.08 11.80 -15.50
N ALA A 136 -8.24 11.52 -14.21
CA ALA A 136 -7.45 10.49 -13.55
C ALA A 136 -7.97 9.11 -13.97
N VAL A 137 -7.05 8.18 -14.23
CA VAL A 137 -7.40 6.79 -14.56
C VAL A 137 -7.97 6.05 -13.35
N GLU A 138 -7.58 6.44 -12.14
CA GLU A 138 -8.13 5.96 -10.87
C GLU A 138 -8.40 7.16 -9.95
N PRO A 139 -9.30 7.03 -8.93
CA PRO A 139 -9.52 8.08 -7.95
C PRO A 139 -8.41 8.15 -6.88
N VAL A 140 -7.36 7.33 -7.01
CA VAL A 140 -6.21 7.22 -6.12
C VAL A 140 -4.91 7.40 -6.89
N SER A 141 -3.81 7.57 -6.16
CA SER A 141 -2.45 7.52 -6.72
C SER A 141 -1.59 6.57 -5.88
N TRP A 142 -0.51 6.05 -6.46
CA TRP A 142 0.38 5.13 -5.77
C TRP A 142 1.75 5.74 -5.55
N ILE A 143 2.30 5.50 -4.37
CA ILE A 143 3.65 5.89 -4.00
C ILE A 143 4.47 4.60 -3.93
N ILE A 144 5.44 4.47 -4.82
CA ILE A 144 6.33 3.31 -4.88
C ILE A 144 7.60 3.65 -4.08
N SER A 145 7.94 2.79 -3.13
CA SER A 145 9.16 2.90 -2.34
C SER A 145 9.98 1.63 -2.41
N LEU A 146 11.28 1.78 -2.67
CA LEU A 146 12.27 0.71 -2.59
C LEU A 146 13.22 1.02 -1.43
N ALA A 147 13.27 0.15 -0.43
CA ALA A 147 14.06 0.40 0.79
C ALA A 147 15.56 0.58 0.49
N GLU A 148 16.07 -0.13 -0.53
CA GLU A 148 17.46 -0.11 -0.95
C GLU A 148 17.70 0.84 -2.15
N GLY A 149 16.72 1.68 -2.51
CA GLY A 149 16.81 2.61 -3.63
C GLY A 149 16.67 1.92 -4.99
N THR A 150 17.12 2.58 -6.06
CA THR A 150 16.95 2.14 -7.46
C THR A 150 18.25 1.75 -8.16
N ASP A 151 19.41 1.97 -7.52
CA ASP A 151 20.72 1.81 -8.14
C ASP A 151 20.95 0.39 -8.70
N GLY A 152 21.41 0.29 -9.95
CA GLY A 152 21.71 -0.99 -10.57
C GLY A 152 20.50 -1.85 -10.97
N LEU A 153 19.27 -1.34 -10.85
CA LEU A 153 18.13 -1.96 -11.51
C LEU A 153 18.29 -1.87 -13.03
N THR A 154 18.06 -2.98 -13.71
CA THR A 154 18.11 -3.09 -15.17
C THR A 154 16.72 -2.91 -15.79
N LEU A 155 15.65 -3.07 -15.00
CA LEU A 155 14.26 -2.81 -15.39
C LEU A 155 13.52 -2.18 -14.22
N GLN A 156 12.76 -1.14 -14.54
CA GLN A 156 11.81 -0.46 -13.66
C GLN A 156 10.63 -0.05 -14.52
N LYS A 157 9.50 -0.73 -14.36
CA LYS A 157 8.26 -0.38 -15.07
C LYS A 157 7.10 -0.34 -14.10
N VAL A 158 6.11 0.44 -14.51
CA VAL A 158 4.79 0.47 -13.93
C VAL A 158 3.83 0.16 -15.05
N ASP A 159 3.05 -0.88 -14.86
CA ASP A 159 2.03 -1.31 -15.79
C ASP A 159 0.66 -1.13 -15.13
N TYR A 160 -0.31 -0.83 -15.97
CA TYR A 160 -1.69 -0.63 -15.52
C TYR A 160 -2.64 -1.37 -16.45
N ILE A 161 -3.22 -2.44 -15.91
CA ILE A 161 -3.98 -3.43 -16.66
C ILE A 161 -5.46 -3.15 -16.42
N LEU A 162 -6.20 -2.78 -17.45
CA LEU A 162 -7.64 -2.52 -17.31
C LEU A 162 -8.40 -3.77 -16.84
N ASN A 163 -9.34 -3.57 -15.91
CA ASN A 163 -10.28 -4.61 -15.50
C ASN A 163 -11.09 -5.09 -16.72
N ALA A 164 -11.52 -6.35 -16.67
CA ALA A 164 -12.41 -6.88 -17.71
C ALA A 164 -13.67 -6.01 -17.85
N ASN A 165 -14.07 -5.73 -19.09
CA ASN A 165 -15.22 -4.87 -19.44
C ASN A 165 -15.10 -3.39 -19.02
N ASN A 166 -13.90 -2.90 -18.72
CA ASN A 166 -13.69 -1.48 -18.49
C ASN A 166 -14.00 -0.67 -19.77
N THR A 167 -14.60 0.53 -19.61
CA THR A 167 -15.00 1.41 -20.73
C THR A 167 -14.02 2.55 -21.01
N LEU A 168 -12.93 2.67 -20.25
CA LEU A 168 -11.82 3.58 -20.53
C LEU A 168 -11.17 3.21 -21.86
N ASP A 169 -11.19 4.18 -22.77
CA ASP A 169 -10.51 4.08 -24.05
C ASP A 169 -9.10 4.68 -23.93
N ILE A 170 -8.14 3.84 -23.52
CA ILE A 170 -6.74 4.25 -23.33
C ILE A 170 -6.04 4.60 -24.66
N SER A 171 -6.60 4.23 -25.82
CA SER A 171 -6.05 4.64 -27.13
C SER A 171 -6.15 6.14 -27.37
N LYS A 172 -7.05 6.81 -26.64
CA LYS A 172 -7.18 8.28 -26.60
C LYS A 172 -6.34 8.94 -25.52
N GLY A 173 -5.66 8.14 -24.69
CA GLY A 173 -4.79 8.62 -23.64
C GLY A 173 -3.63 9.43 -24.24
N GLN A 174 -3.32 10.56 -23.61
CA GLN A 174 -2.10 11.30 -23.88
C GLN A 174 -1.20 11.16 -22.66
N ALA A 175 0.03 10.68 -22.87
CA ALA A 175 1.03 10.68 -21.81
C ALA A 175 1.34 12.13 -21.45
N ALA A 176 0.90 12.58 -20.27
CA ALA A 176 1.34 13.85 -19.74
C ALA A 176 2.84 13.74 -19.42
N ARG A 177 3.63 14.72 -19.88
CA ARG A 177 5.05 14.77 -19.55
C ARG A 177 5.19 15.06 -18.04
N LEU A 178 5.92 14.21 -17.33
CA LEU A 178 6.32 14.46 -15.94
C LEU A 178 7.02 15.82 -15.87
N CYS A 179 6.65 16.65 -14.89
CA CYS A 179 7.18 18.00 -14.70
C CYS A 179 8.72 17.98 -14.72
N THR A 180 9.37 19.02 -15.24
CA THR A 180 10.84 19.12 -15.23
C THR A 180 11.45 19.13 -13.83
N GLU A 181 10.65 19.41 -12.81
CA GLU A 181 11.05 19.44 -11.40
C GLU A 181 11.33 18.04 -10.81
N THR A 182 11.01 16.96 -11.56
CA THR A 182 11.11 15.57 -11.08
C THR A 182 12.18 14.74 -11.79
N ASN A 183 12.99 15.33 -12.70
CA ASN A 183 14.10 14.66 -13.39
C ASN A 183 15.47 15.22 -12.97
#